data_AF-A0A3M1IQ48-F1
#
_entry.id   AF-A0A3M1IQ48-F1
#
_cell.length_a   1.000
_cell.length_b   1.000
_cell.length_c   1.000
_cell.angle_alpha   90.00
_cell.angle_beta   90.00
_cell.angle_gamma   90.00
#
_symmetry.space_group_name_H-M   'P 1'
#
loop_
_entity.id
_entity.type
_entity.pdbx_description
1 polymer ?
#
loop_
_entity_poly.entity_id
_entity_poly.type
_entity_poly.pdbx_seq_one_letter_code
_entity_poly.pdbx_strand_id
1 'polypeptide(L)'
;MNKRQVSPSQVNRRTFLRGAASGAAALALARIRAAQAAGQNPFAYDVSAFEKTDPKLLKYREARRLTVPREGARRLTRLPSGRLLVAAGRSFCELDPADGALVQEIAVEGPARCSAAAPDGTLYLGVGDHVEVFTPDGRPTKTWDPPAKRSWISGLAVSGEAVFVADSGQRVVWKCQPDGQIAGRIGDRDKERDIPGFVLP
;
A
#
# COMPACT_ATOMS: atom_id res chain seq x y z
N MET A 1 -36.74 55.08 21.32
CA MET A 1 -35.28 55.31 21.37
C MET A 1 -34.59 54.11 20.74
N ASN A 2 -34.04 54.30 19.54
CA ASN A 2 -33.41 53.29 18.68
C ASN A 2 -32.04 52.85 19.23
N LYS A 3 -31.76 51.54 19.25
CA LYS A 3 -30.42 51.02 18.98
C LYS A 3 -30.53 49.87 17.98
N ARG A 4 -29.98 50.13 16.80
CA ARG A 4 -30.03 49.32 15.59
C ARG A 4 -29.24 48.01 15.77
N GLN A 5 -29.82 46.91 15.31
CA GLN A 5 -29.11 45.69 14.96
C GLN A 5 -27.99 46.03 13.98
N VAL A 6 -26.76 45.63 14.30
CA VAL A 6 -25.63 45.64 13.37
C VAL A 6 -25.63 44.30 12.66
N SER A 7 -25.95 44.28 11.38
CA SER A 7 -25.79 43.11 10.53
C SER A 7 -24.30 42.83 10.30
N PRO A 8 -23.86 41.57 10.26
CA PRO A 8 -22.49 41.26 9.89
C PRO A 8 -22.30 41.62 8.42
N SER A 9 -21.47 42.64 8.16
CA SER A 9 -21.07 43.02 6.81
C SER A 9 -20.46 41.81 6.11
N GLN A 10 -21.11 41.32 5.05
CA GLN A 10 -20.53 40.32 4.17
C GLN A 10 -19.26 40.87 3.54
N VAL A 11 -18.11 40.37 3.98
CA VAL A 11 -16.83 40.62 3.30
C VAL A 11 -16.88 39.87 1.97
N ASN A 12 -17.11 40.61 0.89
CA ASN A 12 -17.08 40.08 -0.47
C ASN A 12 -15.63 39.67 -0.81
N ARG A 13 -15.44 38.45 -1.33
CA ARG A 13 -14.13 37.89 -1.76
C ARG A 13 -13.32 38.83 -2.66
N ARG A 14 -13.99 39.73 -3.40
CA ARG A 14 -13.32 40.72 -4.28
C ARG A 14 -12.64 41.88 -3.55
N THR A 15 -13.03 42.19 -2.31
CA THR A 15 -12.43 43.30 -1.54
C THR A 15 -11.20 42.84 -0.76
N PHE A 16 -11.13 41.58 -0.35
CA PHE A 16 -9.96 41.00 0.34
C PHE A 16 -8.74 40.84 -0.60
N LEU A 17 -8.97 40.46 -1.86
CA LEU A 17 -7.89 40.25 -2.83
C LEU A 17 -7.26 41.54 -3.40
N ARG A 18 -7.88 42.72 -3.19
CA ARG A 18 -7.34 43.99 -3.67
C ARG A 18 -6.46 44.73 -2.64
N GLY A 19 -6.51 44.36 -1.36
CA GLY A 19 -5.77 45.04 -0.28
C GLY A 19 -4.45 44.37 0.16
N ALA A 20 -4.23 43.09 -0.17
CA ALA A 20 -3.07 42.31 0.28
C ALA A 20 -2.14 41.85 -0.86
N ALA A 21 -2.37 42.33 -2.08
CA ALA A 21 -1.72 41.80 -3.29
C ALA A 21 -0.43 42.51 -3.72
N SER A 22 -0.03 43.64 -3.10
CA SER A 22 1.14 44.41 -3.55
C SER A 22 2.44 44.08 -2.83
N GLY A 23 2.41 43.59 -1.58
CA GLY A 23 3.63 43.27 -0.82
C GLY A 23 4.08 41.81 -0.92
N ALA A 24 3.20 40.87 -0.60
CA ALA A 24 3.53 39.44 -0.54
C ALA A 24 3.78 38.83 -1.93
N ALA A 25 3.01 39.25 -2.95
CA ALA A 25 3.21 38.81 -4.33
C ALA A 25 4.52 39.33 -4.90
N ALA A 26 4.89 40.59 -4.60
CA ALA A 26 6.17 41.17 -5.02
C ALA A 26 7.37 40.47 -4.36
N LEU A 27 7.30 40.13 -3.07
CA LEU A 27 8.33 39.33 -2.38
C LEU A 27 8.42 37.90 -2.94
N ALA A 28 7.30 37.25 -3.22
CA ALA A 28 7.28 35.91 -3.81
C ALA A 28 7.89 35.91 -5.23
N LEU A 29 7.49 36.86 -6.07
CA LEU A 29 8.06 37.06 -7.41
C LEU A 29 9.55 37.43 -7.37
N ALA A 30 9.98 38.26 -6.42
CA ALA A 30 11.39 38.61 -6.23
C ALA A 30 12.21 37.38 -5.79
N ARG A 31 11.68 36.54 -4.90
CA ARG A 31 12.33 35.27 -4.51
C ARG A 31 12.43 34.27 -5.65
N ILE A 32 11.37 34.15 -6.47
CA ILE A 32 11.39 33.28 -7.66
C ILE A 32 12.44 33.78 -8.66
N ARG A 33 12.48 35.09 -8.93
CA ARG A 33 13.49 35.68 -9.83
C ARG A 33 14.91 35.57 -9.29
N ALA A 34 15.12 35.77 -8.00
CA ALA A 34 16.43 35.61 -7.37
C ALA A 34 16.90 34.14 -7.39
N ALA A 35 16.01 33.18 -7.13
CA ALA A 35 16.29 31.75 -7.25
C ALA A 35 16.63 31.36 -8.70
N GLN A 36 15.87 31.85 -9.68
CA GLN A 36 16.16 31.65 -11.11
C GLN A 36 17.48 32.30 -11.54
N ALA A 37 17.81 33.50 -11.06
CA ALA A 37 19.07 34.18 -11.34
C ALA A 37 20.28 33.49 -10.69
N ALA A 38 20.07 32.80 -9.56
CA ALA A 38 21.08 32.01 -8.87
C ALA A 38 21.19 30.55 -9.38
N GLY A 39 20.40 30.17 -10.40
CA GLY A 39 20.34 28.78 -10.89
C GLY A 39 19.77 27.77 -9.89
N GLN A 40 19.08 28.25 -8.83
CA GLN A 40 18.49 27.41 -7.79
C GLN A 40 17.01 27.15 -8.09
N ASN A 41 16.57 25.90 -7.95
CA ASN A 41 15.17 25.54 -8.15
C ASN A 41 14.33 26.01 -6.94
N PRO A 42 13.42 26.99 -7.08
CA PRO A 42 12.60 27.50 -5.97
C PRO A 42 11.57 26.49 -5.44
N PHE A 43 11.40 25.35 -6.12
CA PHE A 43 10.56 24.23 -5.70
C PHE A 43 11.37 23.06 -5.11
N ALA A 44 12.69 23.20 -4.97
CA ALA A 44 13.51 22.18 -4.33
C ALA A 44 13.10 22.05 -2.86
N TYR A 45 12.57 20.89 -2.51
CA TYR A 45 12.28 20.55 -1.13
C TYR A 45 13.59 20.16 -0.45
N ASP A 46 14.04 20.95 0.53
CA ASP A 46 15.24 20.62 1.29
C ASP A 46 14.93 19.45 2.24
N VAL A 47 15.39 18.26 1.84
CA VAL A 47 15.30 17.03 2.64
C VAL A 47 16.60 16.68 3.36
N SER A 48 17.62 17.55 3.31
CA SER A 48 18.95 17.30 3.89
C SER A 48 18.88 16.92 5.38
N ALA A 49 17.93 17.50 6.11
CA ALA A 49 17.67 17.18 7.52
C ALA A 49 17.21 15.72 7.76
N PHE A 50 16.67 15.04 6.74
CA PHE A 50 16.21 13.65 6.80
C PHE A 50 17.19 12.65 6.18
N GLU A 51 18.25 13.12 5.50
CA GLU A 51 19.26 12.24 4.89
C GLU A 51 20.13 11.54 5.94
N LYS A 52 20.24 12.10 7.14
CA LYS A 52 21.03 11.54 8.23
C LYS A 52 20.17 10.70 9.17
N THR A 53 20.34 9.38 9.11
CA THR A 53 19.72 8.44 10.07
C THR A 53 20.62 8.28 11.29
N ASP A 54 20.09 8.42 12.51
CA ASP A 54 20.81 8.07 13.74
C ASP A 54 21.25 6.59 13.66
N PRO A 55 22.56 6.27 13.74
CA PRO A 55 23.04 4.90 13.68
C PRO A 55 22.39 3.96 14.70
N LYS A 56 21.91 4.47 15.83
CA LYS A 56 21.19 3.67 16.85
C LYS A 56 19.85 3.11 16.34
N LEU A 57 19.30 3.70 15.28
CA LEU A 57 18.07 3.24 14.60
C LEU A 57 18.35 2.13 13.58
N LEU A 58 19.61 1.92 13.18
CA LEU A 58 20.00 0.84 12.28
C LEU A 58 20.05 -0.50 13.05
N LYS A 59 18.91 -1.19 13.13
CA LYS A 59 18.77 -2.47 13.84
C LYS A 59 19.15 -3.71 13.02
N TYR A 60 19.36 -3.55 11.72
CA TYR A 60 19.59 -4.64 10.78
C TYR A 60 20.80 -4.35 9.90
N ARG A 61 21.50 -5.41 9.48
CA ARG A 61 22.57 -5.35 8.47
C ARG A 61 22.10 -6.10 7.23
N GLU A 62 22.37 -5.55 6.04
CA GLU A 62 22.16 -6.29 4.79
C GLU A 62 23.01 -7.57 4.84
N ALA A 63 22.34 -8.72 4.85
CA ALA A 63 22.99 -10.03 4.83
C ALA A 63 23.23 -10.51 3.40
N ARG A 64 22.31 -10.17 2.49
CA ARG A 64 22.34 -10.59 1.10
C ARG A 64 21.42 -9.70 0.25
N ARG A 65 21.75 -9.61 -1.03
CA ARG A 65 20.90 -9.03 -2.07
C ARG A 65 20.53 -10.11 -3.08
N LEU A 66 19.25 -10.24 -3.38
CA LEU A 66 18.73 -11.20 -4.35
C LEU A 66 18.16 -10.45 -5.55
N THR A 67 18.46 -10.94 -6.75
CA THR A 67 17.86 -10.41 -7.98
C THR A 67 16.52 -11.10 -8.22
N VAL A 68 15.45 -10.33 -8.36
CA VAL A 68 14.14 -10.87 -8.72
C VAL A 68 14.09 -11.03 -10.25
N PRO A 69 13.72 -12.20 -10.80
CA PRO A 69 13.71 -12.45 -12.25
C PRO A 69 12.68 -11.65 -13.07
N ARG A 70 11.79 -10.93 -12.39
CA ARG A 70 10.70 -10.14 -12.98
C ARG A 70 10.68 -8.76 -12.34
N GLU A 71 10.34 -7.77 -13.15
CA GLU A 71 10.15 -6.39 -12.68
C GLU A 71 8.90 -6.25 -11.81
N GLY A 72 8.86 -5.16 -11.03
CA GLY A 72 7.70 -4.84 -10.21
C GLY A 72 7.49 -5.83 -9.07
N ALA A 73 8.57 -6.25 -8.40
CA ALA A 73 8.51 -7.01 -7.16
C ALA A 73 7.71 -6.23 -6.10
N ARG A 74 6.70 -6.89 -5.51
CA ARG A 74 5.74 -6.26 -4.59
C ARG A 74 5.66 -6.95 -3.24
N ARG A 75 5.80 -8.28 -3.21
CA ARG A 75 5.69 -9.08 -1.98
C ARG A 75 6.66 -10.26 -2.00
N LEU A 76 7.09 -10.68 -0.81
CA LEU A 76 7.98 -11.80 -0.54
C LEU A 76 7.37 -12.67 0.58
N THR A 77 7.22 -13.97 0.36
CA THR A 77 6.69 -14.92 1.35
C THR A 77 7.69 -16.04 1.57
N ARG A 78 7.93 -16.41 2.84
CA ARG A 78 8.74 -17.59 3.17
C ARG A 78 7.85 -18.82 3.09
N LEU A 79 8.24 -19.79 2.26
CA LEU A 79 7.52 -21.05 2.12
C LEU A 79 7.93 -22.05 3.21
N PRO A 80 7.09 -23.04 3.55
CA PRO A 80 7.46 -24.12 4.48
C PRO A 80 8.72 -24.90 4.06
N SER A 81 8.97 -25.01 2.75
CA SER A 81 10.20 -25.58 2.18
C SER A 81 11.47 -24.78 2.52
N GLY A 82 11.32 -23.58 3.08
CA GLY A 82 12.40 -22.64 3.32
C GLY A 82 12.74 -21.76 2.10
N ARG A 83 12.08 -21.97 0.96
CA ARG A 83 12.20 -21.14 -0.25
C ARG A 83 11.49 -19.78 -0.10
N LEU A 84 11.75 -18.88 -1.03
CA LEU A 84 11.17 -17.53 -1.05
C LEU A 84 10.25 -17.37 -2.26
N LEU A 85 8.96 -17.10 -2.04
CA LEU A 85 8.03 -16.81 -3.12
C LEU A 85 7.85 -15.29 -3.28
N VAL A 86 8.23 -14.76 -4.44
CA VAL A 86 8.18 -13.33 -4.75
C VAL A 86 7.06 -13.03 -5.75
N ALA A 87 6.13 -12.16 -5.38
CA ALA A 87 5.15 -11.62 -6.33
C ALA A 87 5.78 -10.48 -7.14
N ALA A 88 5.80 -10.59 -8.46
CA ALA A 88 6.41 -9.61 -9.35
C ALA A 88 5.68 -9.56 -10.70
N GLY A 89 5.19 -8.36 -11.06
CA GLY A 89 4.43 -8.16 -12.31
C GLY A 89 3.17 -9.03 -12.37
N ARG A 90 3.22 -10.09 -13.20
CA ARG A 90 2.16 -11.10 -13.40
C ARG A 90 2.64 -12.52 -13.10
N SER A 91 3.64 -12.64 -12.23
CA SER A 91 4.24 -13.91 -11.85
C SER A 91 4.49 -13.98 -10.35
N PHE A 92 4.52 -15.20 -9.84
CA PHE A 92 5.11 -15.54 -8.55
C PHE A 92 6.38 -16.38 -8.81
N CYS A 93 7.54 -15.86 -8.40
CA CYS A 93 8.84 -16.49 -8.58
C CYS A 93 9.28 -17.12 -7.27
N GLU A 94 9.42 -18.45 -7.24
CA GLU A 94 10.04 -19.16 -6.14
C GLU A 94 11.56 -19.15 -6.30
N LEU A 95 12.26 -18.62 -5.31
CA LEU A 95 13.70 -18.41 -5.31
C LEU A 95 14.37 -19.21 -4.20
N ASP A 96 15.58 -19.68 -4.50
CA ASP A 96 16.52 -20.16 -3.49
C ASP A 96 17.02 -18.97 -2.64
N PRO A 97 16.85 -18.96 -1.31
CA PRO A 97 17.35 -17.88 -0.46
C PRO A 97 18.89 -17.77 -0.43
N ALA A 98 19.62 -18.81 -0.82
CA ALA A 98 21.08 -18.83 -0.79
C ALA A 98 21.69 -17.95 -1.88
N ASP A 99 21.17 -17.98 -3.10
CA ASP A 99 21.74 -17.30 -4.26
C ASP A 99 20.71 -16.52 -5.11
N GLY A 100 19.42 -16.69 -4.85
CA GLY A 100 18.34 -16.08 -5.62
C GLY A 100 18.02 -16.82 -6.92
N ALA A 101 18.52 -18.05 -7.09
CA ALA A 101 18.22 -18.86 -8.26
C ALA A 101 16.72 -19.14 -8.34
N LEU A 102 16.15 -18.97 -9.55
CA LEU A 102 14.76 -19.29 -9.83
C LEU A 102 14.56 -20.81 -9.78
N VAL A 103 13.72 -21.26 -8.87
CA VAL A 103 13.33 -22.67 -8.71
C VAL A 103 12.07 -22.96 -9.53
N GLN A 104 11.07 -22.07 -9.44
CA GLN A 104 9.79 -22.22 -10.09
C GLN A 104 9.19 -20.85 -10.39
N GLU A 105 8.43 -20.75 -11.47
CA GLU A 105 7.62 -19.57 -11.78
C GLU A 105 6.17 -19.98 -12.01
N ILE A 106 5.25 -19.28 -11.35
CA ILE A 106 3.80 -19.41 -11.55
C ILE A 106 3.32 -18.13 -12.24
N ALA A 107 2.92 -18.25 -13.50
CA ALA A 107 2.31 -17.14 -14.24
C ALA A 107 0.82 -17.03 -13.91
N VAL A 108 0.32 -15.81 -13.77
CA VAL A 108 -1.09 -15.52 -13.48
C VAL A 108 -1.67 -14.50 -14.47
N GLU A 109 -3.00 -14.51 -14.63
CA GLU A 109 -3.68 -13.65 -15.59
C GLU A 109 -3.78 -12.19 -15.13
N GLY A 110 -3.72 -11.95 -13.82
CA GLY A 110 -3.78 -10.61 -13.24
C GLY A 110 -2.46 -10.15 -12.62
N PRO A 111 -2.43 -8.94 -12.03
CA PRO A 111 -1.28 -8.47 -11.27
C PRO A 111 -1.05 -9.35 -10.04
N ALA A 112 0.16 -9.89 -9.90
CA ALA A 112 0.59 -10.60 -8.70
C ALA A 112 0.82 -9.59 -7.57
N ARG A 113 0.02 -9.66 -6.49
CA ARG A 113 0.03 -8.65 -5.42
C ARG A 113 0.61 -9.15 -4.12
N CYS A 114 0.10 -10.27 -3.63
CA CYS A 114 0.47 -10.82 -2.34
C CYS A 114 0.35 -12.35 -2.37
N SER A 115 0.97 -13.01 -1.40
CA SER A 115 0.90 -14.45 -1.27
C SER A 115 0.98 -14.87 0.20
N ALA A 116 0.47 -16.05 0.50
CA ALA A 116 0.68 -16.77 1.74
C ALA A 116 0.79 -18.28 1.46
N ALA A 117 1.44 -19.01 2.35
CA ALA A 117 1.54 -20.46 2.25
C ALA A 117 1.00 -21.10 3.53
N ALA A 118 0.20 -22.16 3.39
CA ALA A 118 -0.20 -23.00 4.49
C ALA A 118 0.93 -23.94 4.91
N PRO A 119 0.87 -24.55 6.13
CA PRO A 119 1.90 -25.48 6.60
C PRO A 119 2.13 -26.69 5.71
N ASP A 120 1.10 -27.16 5.00
CA ASP A 120 1.17 -28.26 4.02
C ASP A 120 1.79 -27.84 2.67
N GLY A 121 2.10 -26.55 2.50
CA GLY A 121 2.66 -25.97 1.30
C GLY A 121 1.62 -25.47 0.29
N THR A 122 0.32 -25.61 0.55
CA THR A 122 -0.72 -24.98 -0.28
C THR A 122 -0.46 -23.48 -0.40
N LEU A 123 -0.46 -22.96 -1.62
CA LEU A 123 -0.17 -21.56 -1.92
C LEU A 123 -1.46 -20.79 -2.16
N TYR A 124 -1.64 -19.68 -1.45
CA TYR A 124 -2.70 -18.71 -1.69
C TYR A 124 -2.09 -17.47 -2.34
N LEU A 125 -2.52 -17.17 -3.57
CA LEU A 125 -1.96 -16.12 -4.41
C LEU A 125 -3.01 -15.03 -4.65
N GLY A 126 -2.71 -13.81 -4.22
CA GLY A 126 -3.57 -12.65 -4.46
C GLY A 126 -3.32 -12.10 -5.86
N VAL A 127 -4.30 -12.27 -6.75
CA VAL A 127 -4.25 -11.89 -8.16
C VAL A 127 -5.30 -10.81 -8.41
N GLY A 128 -4.86 -9.56 -8.49
CA GLY A 128 -5.80 -8.45 -8.63
C GLY A 128 -6.80 -8.36 -7.46
N ASP A 129 -8.07 -8.66 -7.75
CA ASP A 129 -9.22 -8.56 -6.86
C ASP A 129 -9.65 -9.88 -6.20
N HIS A 130 -8.95 -10.98 -6.49
CA HIS A 130 -9.29 -12.30 -6.00
C HIS A 130 -8.08 -13.11 -5.53
N VAL A 131 -8.34 -14.35 -5.10
CA VAL A 131 -7.35 -15.31 -4.65
C VAL A 131 -7.39 -16.54 -5.55
N GLU A 132 -6.22 -16.97 -6.01
CA GLU A 132 -6.02 -18.25 -6.67
C GLU A 132 -5.23 -19.18 -5.74
N VAL A 133 -5.59 -20.46 -5.71
CA VAL A 133 -5.01 -21.48 -4.84
C VAL A 133 -4.23 -22.47 -5.69
N PHE A 134 -2.98 -22.71 -5.31
CA PHE A 134 -2.07 -23.59 -6.02
C PHE A 134 -1.51 -24.67 -5.08
N THR A 135 -1.18 -25.82 -5.66
CA THR A 135 -0.35 -26.83 -5.00
C THR A 135 1.08 -26.31 -4.78
N PRO A 136 1.87 -26.97 -3.90
CA PRO A 136 3.28 -26.60 -3.71
C PRO A 136 4.10 -26.63 -5.02
N ASP A 137 3.78 -27.52 -5.95
CA ASP A 137 4.44 -27.63 -7.26
C ASP A 137 3.87 -26.69 -8.33
N GLY A 138 3.05 -25.71 -7.93
CA GLY A 138 2.59 -24.62 -8.80
C GLY A 138 1.46 -24.99 -9.74
N ARG A 139 0.66 -26.01 -9.44
CA ARG A 139 -0.54 -26.34 -10.21
C ARG A 139 -1.77 -25.64 -9.64
N PRO A 140 -2.61 -25.01 -10.46
CA PRO A 140 -3.83 -24.38 -9.98
C PRO A 140 -4.81 -25.44 -9.47
N THR A 141 -5.46 -25.15 -8.34
CA THR A 141 -6.46 -26.02 -7.73
C THR A 141 -7.82 -25.36 -7.64
N LYS A 142 -7.85 -24.05 -7.34
CA LYS A 142 -9.10 -23.30 -7.16
C LYS A 142 -8.88 -21.82 -7.41
N THR A 143 -9.93 -21.17 -7.91
CA THR A 143 -10.04 -19.70 -7.93
C THR A 143 -11.21 -19.31 -7.05
N TRP A 144 -11.00 -18.35 -6.16
CA TRP A 144 -12.06 -17.80 -5.32
C TRP A 144 -12.65 -16.58 -6.01
N ASP A 145 -13.97 -16.42 -5.96
CA ASP A 145 -14.58 -15.18 -6.41
C ASP A 145 -14.11 -14.00 -5.53
N PRO A 146 -14.04 -12.77 -6.08
CA PRO A 146 -13.79 -11.58 -5.29
C PRO A 146 -14.78 -11.49 -4.11
N PRO A 147 -14.32 -11.26 -2.87
CA PRO A 147 -15.20 -11.19 -1.69
C PRO A 147 -16.28 -10.12 -1.79
N ALA A 148 -16.03 -9.05 -2.54
CA ALA A 148 -16.97 -7.97 -2.77
C ALA A 148 -16.72 -7.26 -4.12
N LYS A 149 -17.70 -6.45 -4.54
CA LYS A 149 -17.54 -5.56 -5.69
C LYS A 149 -16.43 -4.54 -5.40
N ARG A 150 -15.46 -4.40 -6.31
CA ARG A 150 -14.26 -3.56 -6.14
C ARG A 150 -13.32 -4.04 -5.03
N SER A 151 -13.32 -5.34 -4.73
CA SER A 151 -12.25 -5.92 -3.91
C SER A 151 -10.89 -5.58 -4.49
N TRP A 152 -9.93 -5.31 -3.60
CA TRP A 152 -8.54 -5.10 -3.97
C TRP A 152 -7.67 -5.84 -2.98
N ILE A 153 -7.20 -7.02 -3.38
CA ILE A 153 -6.46 -7.91 -2.48
C ILE A 153 -5.03 -7.39 -2.33
N SER A 154 -4.71 -6.98 -1.11
CA SER A 154 -3.49 -6.26 -0.76
C SER A 154 -2.56 -7.05 0.17
N GLY A 155 -3.08 -8.08 0.83
CA GLY A 155 -2.31 -8.94 1.72
C GLY A 155 -3.02 -10.26 1.99
N LEU A 156 -2.22 -11.29 2.28
CA LEU A 156 -2.68 -12.63 2.65
C LEU A 156 -1.87 -13.13 3.85
N ALA A 157 -2.54 -13.86 4.74
CA ALA A 157 -1.90 -14.61 5.81
C ALA A 157 -2.69 -15.89 6.11
N VAL A 158 -1.99 -16.96 6.46
CA VAL A 158 -2.61 -18.21 6.92
C VAL A 158 -2.33 -18.38 8.41
N SER A 159 -3.35 -18.73 9.19
CA SER A 159 -3.22 -19.05 10.61
C SER A 159 -4.22 -20.12 11.01
N GLY A 160 -3.70 -21.27 11.46
CA GLY A 160 -4.52 -22.46 11.66
C GLY A 160 -5.21 -22.85 10.36
N GLU A 161 -6.52 -23.07 10.41
CA GLU A 161 -7.35 -23.39 9.25
C GLU A 161 -7.93 -22.15 8.54
N ALA A 162 -7.56 -20.94 8.98
CA ALA A 162 -8.11 -19.72 8.39
C ALA A 162 -7.12 -19.05 7.43
N VAL A 163 -7.66 -18.55 6.32
CA VAL A 163 -6.96 -17.66 5.38
C VAL A 163 -7.49 -16.25 5.57
N PHE A 164 -6.63 -15.33 5.96
CA PHE A 164 -6.96 -13.92 6.14
C PHE A 164 -6.60 -13.15 4.87
N VAL A 165 -7.59 -12.46 4.30
CA VAL A 165 -7.48 -11.73 3.04
C VAL A 165 -7.70 -10.24 3.29
N ALA A 166 -6.63 -9.46 3.23
CA ALA A 166 -6.70 -8.01 3.38
C ALA A 166 -7.19 -7.34 2.10
N ASP A 167 -8.33 -6.66 2.19
CA ASP A 167 -9.01 -6.02 1.07
C ASP A 167 -9.03 -4.50 1.26
N SER A 168 -8.14 -3.80 0.56
CA SER A 168 -8.06 -2.34 0.68
C SER A 168 -9.23 -1.64 0.00
N GLY A 169 -9.90 -2.28 -0.96
CA GLY A 169 -11.09 -1.73 -1.62
C GLY A 169 -12.28 -1.66 -0.68
N GLN A 170 -12.34 -2.60 0.28
CA GLN A 170 -13.41 -2.68 1.28
C GLN A 170 -12.98 -2.16 2.66
N ARG A 171 -11.67 -1.95 2.88
CA ARG A 171 -11.09 -1.53 4.17
C ARG A 171 -11.40 -2.52 5.29
N VAL A 172 -11.30 -3.80 4.98
CA VAL A 172 -11.47 -4.90 5.93
C VAL A 172 -10.44 -5.99 5.67
N VAL A 173 -10.30 -6.90 6.63
CA VAL A 173 -9.66 -8.20 6.43
C VAL A 173 -10.74 -9.27 6.50
N TRP A 174 -10.93 -10.02 5.42
CA TRP A 174 -11.82 -11.17 5.38
C TRP A 174 -11.15 -12.35 6.08
N LYS A 175 -11.89 -13.08 6.90
CA LYS A 175 -11.49 -14.39 7.42
C LYS A 175 -12.19 -15.44 6.57
N CYS A 176 -11.43 -16.16 5.75
CA CYS A 176 -11.93 -17.21 4.88
C CYS A 176 -11.55 -18.59 5.40
N GLN A 177 -12.37 -19.58 5.11
CA GLN A 177 -12.02 -21.00 5.22
C GLN A 177 -11.08 -21.40 4.06
N PRO A 178 -10.40 -22.56 4.13
CA PRO A 178 -9.49 -23.01 3.08
C PRO A 178 -10.16 -23.25 1.73
N ASP A 179 -11.49 -23.42 1.71
CA ASP A 179 -12.28 -23.55 0.50
C ASP A 179 -12.74 -22.20 -0.09
N GLY A 180 -12.39 -21.07 0.56
CA GLY A 180 -12.76 -19.72 0.12
C GLY A 180 -14.06 -19.18 0.70
N GLN A 181 -14.80 -19.97 1.51
CA GLN A 181 -16.00 -19.46 2.18
C GLN A 181 -15.64 -18.39 3.21
N ILE A 182 -16.35 -17.27 3.19
CA ILE A 182 -16.14 -16.17 4.15
C ILE A 182 -16.78 -16.55 5.49
N ALA A 183 -15.96 -16.72 6.52
CA ALA A 183 -16.37 -17.03 7.88
C ALA A 183 -16.48 -15.77 8.77
N GLY A 184 -15.93 -14.64 8.35
CA GLY A 184 -16.04 -13.38 9.08
C GLY A 184 -15.21 -12.27 8.46
N ARG A 185 -15.18 -11.12 9.13
CA ARG A 185 -14.39 -9.95 8.73
C ARG A 185 -13.92 -9.14 9.93
N ILE A 186 -12.81 -8.42 9.76
CA ILE A 186 -12.15 -7.58 10.76
C ILE A 186 -11.98 -6.17 10.18
N GLY A 187 -12.18 -5.14 11.01
CA GLY A 187 -11.96 -3.74 10.62
C GLY A 187 -13.20 -2.98 10.18
N ASP A 188 -14.39 -3.56 10.38
CA ASP A 188 -15.66 -2.87 10.18
C ASP A 188 -15.72 -1.58 10.99
N ARG A 189 -16.38 -0.59 10.39
CA ARG A 189 -16.81 0.60 11.10
C ARG A 189 -18.00 0.25 11.99
N ASP A 190 -17.94 0.70 13.24
CA ASP A 190 -19.04 0.61 14.20
C ASP A 190 -19.28 1.99 14.79
N LYS A 191 -20.41 2.61 14.45
CA LYS A 191 -20.73 3.96 14.94
C LYS A 191 -21.17 3.98 16.40
N GLU A 192 -21.82 2.91 16.86
CA GLU A 192 -22.35 2.83 18.22
C GLU A 192 -21.20 2.65 19.22
N ARG A 193 -20.14 1.96 18.80
CA ARG A 193 -18.92 1.73 19.58
C ARG A 193 -17.80 2.73 19.29
N ASP A 194 -18.04 3.76 18.48
CA ASP A 194 -17.06 4.76 18.03
C ASP A 194 -15.79 4.15 17.39
N ILE A 195 -15.96 3.06 16.62
CA ILE A 195 -14.89 2.40 15.87
C ILE A 195 -14.91 2.95 14.44
N PRO A 196 -13.88 3.69 13.99
CA PRO A 196 -13.86 4.30 12.66
C PRO A 196 -13.72 3.29 11.51
N GLY A 197 -13.28 2.06 11.81
CA GLY A 197 -12.84 1.07 10.84
C GLY A 197 -11.41 1.33 10.35
N PHE A 198 -10.93 0.54 9.39
CA PHE A 198 -9.60 0.80 8.82
C PHE A 198 -9.57 2.09 7.99
N VAL A 199 -8.57 2.92 8.26
CA VAL A 199 -8.26 4.12 7.49
C VAL A 199 -7.03 3.83 6.64
N LEU A 200 -7.17 3.95 5.33
CA LEU A 200 -6.09 3.76 4.37
C LEU A 200 -5.72 5.13 3.76
N PRO A 201 -4.42 5.44 3.62
CA PRO A 201 -3.95 6.70 3.05
C PRO A 201 -4.19 6.80 1.54
#